data_AF-A0A1V5SAR6-F1
#
_entry.id   AF-A0A1V5SAR6-F1
#
_cell.length_a   1.000
_cell.length_b   1.000
_cell.length_c   1.000
_cell.angle_alpha   90.00
_cell.angle_beta   90.00
_cell.angle_gamma   90.00
#
_symmetry.space_group_name_H-M   'P 1'
#
loop_
_entity.id
_entity.type
_entity.pdbx_description
1 polymer ?
#
loop_
_entity_poly.entity_id
_entity_poly.type
_entity_poly.pdbx_seq_one_letter_code
_entity_poly.pdbx_strand_id
1 'polypeptide(L)'
;MQCPLSGCFFFSPSVIFFIVAALSLGLGLLSILKPERSILLYQKIMKYFNWKVEPIDPARELRGTRTLGGWLTVLAVLLGMVTLLKF
;
A
#
# COMPACT_ATOMS: atom_id res chain seq x y z
N MET A 1 -24.20 14.58 8.24
CA MET A 1 -24.62 13.54 7.27
C MET A 1 -24.53 12.20 7.97
N GLN A 2 -25.65 11.52 8.21
CA GLN A 2 -25.66 10.19 8.83
C GLN A 2 -25.31 9.14 7.77
N CYS A 3 -24.20 8.42 7.97
CA CYS A 3 -23.79 7.34 7.07
C CYS A 3 -24.61 6.07 7.36
N PRO A 4 -25.22 5.43 6.35
CA PRO A 4 -26.10 4.26 6.52
C PRO A 4 -25.38 2.98 6.99
N LEU A 5 -24.05 3.00 7.12
CA LEU A 5 -23.21 1.86 7.53
C LEU A 5 -22.93 1.80 9.04
N SER A 6 -23.55 2.66 9.85
CA SER A 6 -23.30 2.81 11.29
C SER A 6 -23.67 1.59 12.16
N GLY A 7 -24.20 0.50 11.59
CA GLY A 7 -24.62 -0.69 12.32
C GLY A 7 -23.51 -1.72 12.60
N CYS A 8 -22.36 -1.61 11.94
CA CYS A 8 -21.21 -2.50 12.16
C CYS A 8 -19.94 -1.68 12.39
N PHE A 9 -19.37 -1.77 13.60
CA PHE A 9 -18.16 -1.04 14.01
C PHE A 9 -16.97 -1.23 13.05
N PHE A 10 -16.86 -2.40 12.42
CA PHE A 10 -15.84 -2.73 11.42
C PHE A 10 -15.97 -1.98 10.08
N PHE A 11 -17.15 -1.46 9.75
CA PHE A 11 -17.42 -0.79 8.47
C PHE A 11 -17.55 0.74 8.57
N SER A 12 -17.14 1.32 9.69
CA SER A 12 -17.00 2.78 9.76
C SER A 12 -15.97 3.26 8.74
N PRO A 13 -16.25 4.32 7.95
CA PRO A 13 -15.29 4.88 7.01
C PRO A 13 -13.93 5.19 7.64
N SER A 14 -13.91 5.67 8.88
CA SER A 14 -12.68 5.96 9.63
C SER A 14 -11.81 4.73 9.85
N VAL A 15 -12.42 3.60 10.24
CA VAL A 15 -11.72 2.33 10.48
C VAL A 15 -11.15 1.78 9.19
N ILE A 16 -11.93 1.83 8.10
CA ILE A 16 -11.49 1.37 6.78
C ILE A 16 -10.28 2.20 6.30
N PHE A 17 -10.37 3.53 6.35
CA PHE A 17 -9.26 4.39 5.92
C PHE A 17 -8.03 4.22 6.79
N PHE A 18 -8.19 3.99 8.09
CA PHE A 18 -7.08 3.72 8.99
C PHE A 18 -6.39 2.39 8.65
N ILE A 19 -7.14 1.32 8.39
CA ILE A 19 -6.59 0.02 7.98
C ILE A 19 -5.83 0.17 6.65
N VAL A 20 -6.42 0.86 5.67
CA VAL A 20 -5.76 1.11 4.38
C VAL A 20 -4.47 1.90 4.59
N ALA A 21 -4.50 2.99 5.37
CA ALA A 21 -3.31 3.78 5.67
C ALA A 21 -2.22 2.93 6.34
N ALA A 22 -2.58 2.09 7.32
CA ALA A 22 -1.62 1.22 8.02
C ALA A 22 -0.98 0.19 7.07
N LEU A 23 -1.79 -0.48 6.24
CA LEU A 23 -1.30 -1.46 5.26
C LEU A 23 -0.41 -0.80 4.21
N SER A 24 -0.83 0.34 3.66
CA SER A 24 -0.06 1.12 2.68
C SER A 24 1.27 1.59 3.27
N LEU A 25 1.29 2.02 4.53
CA LEU A 25 2.51 2.43 5.22
C LEU A 25 3.48 1.25 5.38
N GLY A 26 2.98 0.08 5.79
CA GLY A 26 3.79 -1.14 5.90
C GLY A 26 4.38 -1.58 4.56
N LEU A 27 3.57 -1.59 3.49
CA LEU A 27 4.01 -1.96 2.14
C LEU A 27 4.97 -0.93 1.54
N GLY A 28 4.75 0.36 1.79
CA GLY A 28 5.64 1.44 1.37
C GLY A 28 7.01 1.31 2.02
N LEU A 29 7.06 1.16 3.34
CA LEU A 29 8.31 0.94 4.09
C LEU A 29 9.03 -0.34 3.63
N LEU A 30 8.31 -1.44 3.42
CA LEU A 30 8.88 -2.67 2.90
C LEU A 30 9.51 -2.46 1.51
N SER A 31 8.87 -1.68 0.65
CA SER A 31 9.35 -1.39 -0.71
C SER A 31 10.59 -0.49 -0.73
N ILE A 32 10.72 0.42 0.25
CA ILE A 32 11.92 1.28 0.40
C ILE A 32 13.09 0.46 0.96
N LEU A 33 12.86 -0.25 2.06
CA LEU A 33 13.91 -0.93 2.82
C LEU A 33 14.36 -2.24 2.15
N LYS A 34 13.43 -2.99 1.57
CA LYS A 34 13.66 -4.30 0.97
C LYS A 34 12.95 -4.41 -0.40
N PRO A 35 13.34 -3.60 -1.40
CA PRO A 35 12.70 -3.57 -2.71
C PRO A 35 12.68 -4.94 -3.40
N GLU A 36 13.72 -5.76 -3.23
CA GLU A 36 13.78 -7.14 -3.75
C GLU A 36 12.61 -7.99 -3.26
N ARG A 37 12.25 -7.89 -1.97
CA ARG A 37 11.11 -8.63 -1.41
C ARG A 37 9.79 -8.11 -1.94
N SER A 38 9.68 -6.81 -2.19
CA SER A 38 8.49 -6.20 -2.79
C SER A 38 8.28 -6.69 -4.22
N ILE A 39 9.35 -6.72 -5.03
CA ILE A 39 9.33 -7.26 -6.40
C ILE A 39 8.95 -8.74 -6.38
N LEU A 40 9.53 -9.55 -5.48
CA LEU A 40 9.17 -10.96 -5.35
C LEU A 40 7.71 -11.17 -4.94
N LEU A 41 7.18 -10.33 -4.03
CA LEU A 41 5.77 -10.37 -3.64
C LEU A 41 4.88 -10.08 -4.85
N TYR A 42 5.20 -9.04 -5.61
CA TYR A 42 4.49 -8.70 -6.84
C TYR A 42 4.53 -9.84 -7.87
N GLN A 43 5.71 -10.43 -8.11
CA GLN A 43 5.85 -11.58 -9.00
C GLN A 43 5.04 -12.80 -8.54
N LYS A 44 4.97 -13.06 -7.22
CA LYS A 44 4.12 -14.13 -6.67
C LYS A 44 2.64 -13.88 -6.92
N ILE A 45 2.18 -12.65 -6.76
CA ILE A 45 0.79 -12.25 -7.06
C ILE A 45 0.52 -12.42 -8.55
N MET A 46 1.42 -11.94 -9.43
CA MET A 46 1.25 -12.07 -10.88
C MET A 46 1.27 -13.53 -11.35
N LYS A 47 2.08 -14.38 -10.71
CA LYS A 47 2.10 -15.82 -10.98
C LYS A 47 0.75 -16.49 -10.72
N TYR A 48 -0.02 -16.02 -9.74
CA TYR A 48 -1.38 -16.53 -9.49
C TYR A 48 -2.30 -16.32 -10.71
N PHE A 49 -2.10 -15.23 -11.45
CA PHE A 49 -2.81 -14.93 -12.70
C PHE A 49 -2.15 -15.56 -13.94
N ASN A 50 -1.25 -16.53 -13.75
CA ASN A 50 -0.44 -17.16 -14.81
C ASN A 50 0.41 -16.15 -15.62
N TRP A 51 0.72 -14.99 -15.04
CA TRP A 51 1.55 -13.97 -15.68
C TRP A 51 2.98 -14.02 -15.13
N LYS A 52 3.95 -14.13 -16.04
CA LYS A 52 5.38 -14.11 -15.70
C LYS A 52 5.93 -12.69 -15.87
N VAL A 53 6.36 -12.06 -14.79
CA VAL A 53 7.05 -10.75 -14.84
C VAL A 53 8.53 -10.95 -14.51
N GLU A 54 9.40 -10.70 -15.48
CA GLU A 54 10.85 -10.71 -15.28
C GLU A 54 11.41 -9.29 -15.45
N PRO A 55 12.35 -8.87 -14.59
CA PRO A 55 12.96 -7.56 -14.69
C PRO A 55 13.86 -7.51 -15.93
N ILE A 56 13.63 -6.52 -16.79
CA ILE A 56 14.50 -6.25 -17.95
C ILE A 56 15.81 -5.61 -17.49
N ASP A 57 15.75 -4.69 -16.52
CA ASP A 57 16.91 -4.08 -15.86
C ASP A 57 16.70 -4.15 -14.33
N PRO A 58 17.43 -5.03 -13.63
CA PRO A 58 17.24 -5.21 -12.19
C PRO A 58 17.61 -3.96 -11.38
N ALA A 59 18.62 -3.20 -11.81
CA ALA A 59 19.04 -2.00 -11.08
C ALA A 59 18.01 -0.87 -11.20
N ARG A 60 17.39 -0.74 -12.38
CA ARG A 60 16.30 0.22 -12.59
C ARG A 60 15.04 -0.15 -11.80
N GLU A 61 14.66 -1.43 -11.80
CA GLU A 61 13.49 -1.92 -11.06
C GLU A 61 13.64 -1.74 -9.55
N LEU A 62 14.84 -1.96 -9.00
CA LEU A 62 15.11 -1.69 -7.58
C LEU A 62 14.94 -0.21 -7.23
N ARG A 63 15.45 0.70 -8.07
CA ARG A 63 15.29 2.15 -7.86
C ARG A 63 13.82 2.56 -8.00
N GLY A 64 13.13 2.07 -9.03
CA GLY A 64 11.71 2.32 -9.26
C GLY A 64 10.85 1.86 -8.09
N THR A 65 11.09 0.65 -7.59
CA THR A 65 10.38 0.08 -6.44
C THR A 65 10.59 0.92 -5.18
N ARG A 66 11.81 1.41 -4.93
CA ARG A 66 12.08 2.33 -3.81
C ARG A 66 11.34 3.65 -3.97
N THR A 67 11.33 4.24 -5.17
CA THR A 67 10.61 5.49 -5.41
C THR A 67 9.10 5.34 -5.25
N LEU A 68 8.53 4.24 -5.74
CA LEU A 68 7.11 3.92 -5.57
C LEU A 68 6.77 3.65 -4.10
N GLY A 69 7.64 2.94 -3.39
CA GLY A 69 7.53 2.77 -1.93
C GLY A 69 7.51 4.10 -1.18
N GLY A 70 8.40 5.02 -1.55
CA GLY A 70 8.44 6.39 -1.02
C GLY A 70 7.12 7.13 -1.20
N TRP A 71 6.61 7.18 -2.43
CA TRP A 71 5.31 7.79 -2.72
C TRP A 71 4.16 7.13 -1.96
N LEU A 72 4.15 5.80 -1.89
CA LEU A 72 3.13 5.06 -1.13
C LEU A 72 3.17 5.41 0.36
N THR A 73 4.35 5.51 0.96
CA THR A 73 4.50 5.92 2.36
C THR A 73 4.01 7.35 2.59
N VAL A 74 4.35 8.29 1.71
CA VAL A 74 3.88 9.69 1.82
C VAL A 74 2.35 9.75 1.75
N LEU A 75 1.74 9.07 0.77
CA LEU A 75 0.29 9.03 0.62
C LEU A 75 -0.39 8.34 1.81
N ALA A 76 0.21 7.29 2.37
CA ALA A 76 -0.30 6.60 3.54
C ALA A 76 -0.33 7.52 4.78
N VAL A 77 0.72 8.30 5.00
CA VAL A 77 0.78 9.28 6.10
C VAL A 77 -0.30 10.36 5.90
N LEU A 78 -0.42 10.91 4.69
CA LEU A 78 -1.45 11.91 4.39
C LEU A 78 -2.87 11.35 4.61
N LEU A 79 -3.12 10.11 4.18
CA LEU A 79 -4.39 9.45 4.40
C LEU A 79 -4.68 9.27 5.89
N GLY A 80 -3.68 8.83 6.68
CA GLY A 80 -3.79 8.72 8.13
C GLY A 80 -4.12 10.05 8.79
N MET A 81 -3.43 11.13 8.39
CA MET A 81 -3.69 12.48 8.89
C MET A 81 -5.11 12.96 8.56
N VAL A 82 -5.57 12.78 7.32
CA VAL A 82 -6.94 13.15 6.92
C VAL A 82 -7.96 12.33 7.72
N THR A 83 -7.70 11.05 7.94
CA THR A 83 -8.59 10.17 8.70
C THR A 83 -8.71 10.64 10.15
N LEU A 84 -7.63 11.11 10.78
CA LEU A 84 -7.64 11.62 12.15
C LEU A 84 -8.23 13.03 12.31
N LEU A 85 -8.12 13.87 11.28
CA LEU A 85 -8.54 15.28 11.33
C LEU A 85 -9.99 15.50 10.90
N LYS A 86 -10.53 14.65 10.02
CA LYS A 86 -11.83 14.86 9.37
C LYS A 86 -12.92 13.91 9.85
N PHE A 87 -12.54 12.72 10.32
CA PHE A 87 -13.45 11.71 10.85
C PHE A 87 -13.19 11.49 12.34
#